data_AF-A0A6M4GQ92-F1
#
_entry.id   AF-A0A6M4GQ92-F1
#
_cell.length_a   1.000
_cell.length_b   1.000
_cell.length_c   1.000
_cell.angle_alpha   90.00
_cell.angle_beta   90.00
_cell.angle_gamma   90.00
#
_symmetry.space_group_name_H-M   'P 1'
#
loop_
_entity.id
_entity.type
_entity.pdbx_description
1 polymer ?
#
loop_
_entity_poly.entity_id
_entity_poly.type
_entity_poly.pdbx_seq_one_letter_code
_entity_poly.pdbx_strand_id
1 'polypeptide(L)' 'MLLAACDDAGINETLEMLLSQPNEKRREVVQYLLQQFRETQAPQSLIEAFACLLDDNVAEKAYGVIYQCKRDLT' A
#
# COMPACT_ATOMS: atom_id res chain seq x y z
N MET A 1 -0.98 7.87 7.22
CA MET A 1 -1.10 6.41 7.35
C MET A 1 -2.36 5.99 6.62
N LEU A 2 -2.25 5.29 5.48
CA LEU A 2 -3.28 4.68 4.59
C LEU A 2 -4.64 5.38 4.36
N LEU A 3 -5.30 5.93 5.38
CA LEU A 3 -6.49 6.79 5.27
C LEU A 3 -6.27 8.00 4.35
N ALA A 4 -5.07 8.59 4.34
CA ALA A 4 -4.73 9.68 3.40
C ALA A 4 -4.70 9.21 1.93
N ALA A 5 -4.60 7.90 1.67
CA ALA A 5 -4.77 7.36 0.33
C ALA A 5 -6.24 7.23 -0.07
N CYS A 6 -7.19 7.39 0.86
CA CYS A 6 -8.61 7.49 0.52
C CYS A 6 -8.96 8.88 -0.03
N ASP A 7 -8.13 9.90 0.24
CA ASP A 7 -8.30 11.27 -0.27
C ASP A 7 -7.74 11.45 -1.69
N ASP A 8 -6.96 10.50 -2.20
CA ASP A 8 -6.39 10.50 -3.55
C ASP A 8 -6.76 9.19 -4.27
N ALA A 9 -7.67 9.29 -5.25
CA ALA A 9 -8.19 8.13 -5.98
C ALA A 9 -7.12 7.33 -6.73
N GLY A 10 -6.06 7.98 -7.24
CA GLY A 10 -4.99 7.29 -7.96
C GLY A 10 -4.08 6.48 -7.03
N ILE A 11 -3.81 7.02 -5.84
CA ILE A 11 -3.07 6.30 -4.80
C ILE A 11 -3.93 5.13 -4.25
N ASN A 12 -5.24 5.34 -4.10
CA ASN A 12 -6.18 4.29 -3.66
C ASN A 12 -6.17 3.08 -4.60
N GLU A 13 -6.37 3.30 -5.90
CA GLU A 13 -6.39 2.23 -6.91
C GLU A 13 -5.06 1.47 -6.96
N THR A 14 -3.95 2.20 -6.86
CA THR A 14 -2.61 1.59 -6.84
C THR A 14 -2.43 0.67 -5.62
N LEU A 15 -2.88 1.11 -4.45
CA LEU A 15 -2.83 0.31 -3.23
C LEU A 15 -3.81 -0.86 -3.26
N GLU A 16 -5.02 -0.69 -3.80
CA GLU A 16 -5.98 -1.78 -3.99
C GLU A 16 -5.40 -2.87 -4.90
N MET A 17 -4.80 -2.49 -6.04
CA MET A 17 -4.12 -3.42 -6.95
C MET A 17 -2.93 -4.14 -6.31
N LEU A 18 -2.16 -3.45 -5.45
CA LEU A 18 -1.04 -4.05 -4.73
C LEU A 18 -1.52 -5.02 -3.65
N LEU A 19 -2.50 -4.62 -2.84
CA LEU A 19 -2.98 -5.36 -1.68
C LEU A 19 -3.87 -6.55 -2.06
N SER A 20 -4.47 -6.54 -3.26
CA SER A 20 -5.22 -7.67 -3.81
C SER A 20 -4.33 -8.80 -4.37
N GLN A 21 -3.02 -8.59 -4.49
CA GLN A 21 -2.09 -9.64 -4.93
C GLN A 21 -1.95 -10.74 -3.87
N PRO A 22 -1.66 -12.00 -4.28
CA PRO A 22 -1.24 -13.04 -3.34
C PRO A 22 -0.02 -12.60 -2.52
N ASN A 23 0.08 -13.03 -1.26
CA ASN A 23 1.11 -12.59 -0.31
C ASN A 23 2.53 -12.63 -0.87
N GLU A 24 2.92 -13.73 -1.52
CA GLU A 24 4.23 -13.86 -2.15
C GLU A 24 4.46 -12.78 -3.22
N LYS A 25 3.48 -12.59 -4.10
CA LYS A 25 3.57 -11.60 -5.17
C LYS A 25 3.57 -10.17 -4.65
N ARG A 26 2.74 -9.88 -3.65
CA ARG A 26 2.71 -8.57 -2.97
C ARG A 26 4.08 -8.25 -2.40
N ARG A 27 4.72 -9.19 -1.69
CA ARG A 27 6.04 -8.98 -1.07
C ARG A 27 7.12 -8.67 -2.11
N GLU A 28 7.14 -9.39 -3.23
CA GLU A 28 8.07 -9.09 -4.34
C GLU A 28 7.91 -7.64 -4.83
N VAL A 29 6.66 -7.23 -5.09
CA VAL A 29 6.38 -5.88 -5.59
C VAL A 29 6.74 -4.82 -4.54
N VAL A 30 6.39 -5.04 -3.27
CA VAL A 30 6.75 -4.11 -2.19
C VAL A 30 8.27 -3.98 -2.05
N GLN A 31 9.02 -5.08 -2.14
CA GLN A 31 10.48 -5.02 -2.10
C GLN A 31 11.07 -4.21 -3.26
N TYR A 32 10.56 -4.40 -4.48
CA TYR A 32 10.94 -3.61 -5.64
C TYR A 32 10.65 -2.11 -5.43
N LEU A 33 9.44 -1.77 -4.96
CA LEU A 33 9.07 -0.38 -4.69
C LEU A 33 9.93 0.27 -3.61
N LEU A 34 10.25 -0.45 -2.54
CA LEU A 34 11.13 0.04 -1.48
C LEU A 34 12.54 0.33 -1.99
N GLN A 35 13.05 -0.49 -2.91
CA GLN A 35 14.32 -0.22 -3.57
C GLN A 35 14.23 1.07 -4.40
N GLN A 36 13.21 1.21 -5.24
CA GLN A 36 13.00 2.42 -6.05
C GLN A 36 12.85 3.69 -5.20
N PHE A 37 12.14 3.62 -4.08
CA PHE A 37 11.98 4.74 -3.15
C PHE A 37 13.30 5.17 -2.51
N ARG A 38 14.18 4.22 -2.19
CA ARG A 38 15.52 4.53 -1.66
C ARG A 38 16.40 5.17 -2.73
N GLU A 39 16.35 4.67 -3.96
CA GLU A 39 17.10 5.22 -5.10
C GLU A 39 16.64 6.64 -5.46
N THR A 40 15.35 6.91 -5.34
CA THR A 40 14.73 8.21 -5.68
C THR A 40 14.65 9.18 -4.50
N GLN A 41 15.22 8.83 -3.34
CA GLN A 41 15.19 9.64 -2.11
C GLN A 41 13.76 10.05 -1.68
N ALA A 42 12.82 9.11 -1.80
CA ALA A 42 11.46 9.33 -1.33
C ALA A 42 11.41 9.65 0.17
N PRO A 43 10.37 10.35 0.66
CA PRO A 43 10.21 10.64 2.08
C PRO A 43 10.29 9.37 2.92
N GLN A 44 11.04 9.43 4.02
CA GLN A 44 11.23 8.30 4.93
C GLN A 44 9.91 7.70 5.43
N SER A 45 8.91 8.55 5.68
CA SER A 45 7.57 8.14 6.10
C SER A 45 6.85 7.30 5.04
N LEU A 46 7.11 7.51 3.75
CA LEU A 46 6.56 6.71 2.66
C LEU A 46 7.23 5.33 2.63
N ILE A 47 8.56 5.28 2.79
CA ILE A 47 9.32 4.03 2.84
C ILE A 47 8.84 3.17 4.01
N GLU A 48 8.65 3.76 5.19
CA GLU A 48 8.16 3.08 6.37
C GLU A 48 6.74 2.54 6.18
N ALA A 49 5.85 3.34 5.59
CA ALA A 49 4.48 2.93 5.31
C ALA A 49 4.42 1.70 4.37
N PHE A 50 5.24 1.68 3.32
CA PHE A 50 5.29 0.53 2.40
C PHE A 50 6.03 -0.66 3.01
N ALA A 51 7.02 -0.46 3.86
CA ALA A 51 7.72 -1.54 4.55
C ALA A 51 6.78 -2.36 5.44
N CYS A 52 5.79 -1.73 6.06
CA CYS A 52 4.76 -2.42 6.82
C CYS A 52 3.92 -3.41 6.00
N LEU A 53 3.82 -3.23 4.67
CA LEU A 53 3.06 -4.12 3.78
C LEU A 53 3.80 -5.44 3.47
N LEU A 54 5.03 -5.61 3.94
CA LEU A 54 5.73 -6.89 3.90
C LEU A 54 5.15 -7.90 4.90
N ASP A 55 4.51 -7.43 5.97
CA ASP A 55 3.79 -8.27 6.92
C ASP A 55 2.39 -8.61 6.39
N ASP A 56 2.10 -9.91 6.28
CA ASP A 56 0.84 -10.41 5.72
C ASP A 56 -0.37 -9.96 6.55
N ASN A 57 -0.28 -9.96 7.89
CA ASN A 57 -1.38 -9.55 8.75
C ASN A 57 -1.65 -8.05 8.65
N VAL A 58 -0.59 -7.24 8.48
CA VAL A 58 -0.73 -5.80 8.29
C VAL A 58 -1.37 -5.50 6.93
N ALA A 59 -0.94 -6.19 5.88
CA ALA A 59 -1.48 -6.01 4.55
C ALA A 59 -2.96 -6.42 4.44
N GLU A 60 -3.37 -7.51 5.08
CA GLU A 60 -4.79 -7.92 5.10
C GLU A 60 -5.67 -6.87 5.79
N LYS A 61 -5.21 -6.32 6.93
CA LYS A 61 -5.91 -5.22 7.61
C LYS A 61 -5.95 -3.97 6.74
N ALA A 62 -4.85 -3.63 6.07
CA ALA A 62 -4.77 -2.49 5.16
C ALA A 62 -5.74 -2.65 3.98
N TYR A 63 -5.84 -3.86 3.41
CA TYR A 63 -6.79 -4.16 2.33
C TYR A 63 -8.23 -3.92 2.77
N GLY A 64 -8.59 -4.38 3.98
CA GLY A 64 -9.92 -4.14 4.55
C GLY A 64 -10.27 -2.65 4.65
N VAL A 65 -9.33 -1.81 5.09
CA VAL A 65 -9.53 -0.36 5.21
C VAL A 65 -9.64 0.32 3.84
N ILE A 66 -8.74 0.01 2.91
CA ILE A 66 -8.76 0.59 1.55
C ILE A 66 -10.04 0.21 0.80
N TYR A 67 -10.46 -1.04 0.93
CA TYR A 67 -11.69 -1.53 0.30
C TYR A 67 -12.97 -0.90 0.90
N GLN A 68 -12.97 -0.59 2.20
CA GLN A 68 -14.07 0.12 2.85
C GLN A 68 -14.16 1.59 2.41
N CYS A 69 -13.04 2.29 2.24
CA CYS A 69 -13.04 3.68 1.76
C CYS A 69 -13.77 3.84 0.41
N LYS A 70 -13.65 2.87 -0.51
CA LYS A 70 -14.33 2.88 -1.81
C LYS A 70 -15.85 2.74 -1.69
N ARG A 71 -16.34 2.08 -0.65
CA ARG A 71 -17.77 1.85 -0.40
C ARG A 71 -18.46 3.03 0.28
N ASP A 72 -17.73 3.79 1.10
CA ASP A 72 -18.29 4.97 1.78
C ASP A 72 -18.33 6.22 0.88
N LEU A 73 -17.72 6.15 -0.32
CA LEU A 73 -17.75 7.19 -1.36
C LEU A 73 -18.90 7.01 -2.39
N THR A 74 -19.71 5.95 -2.26
CA THR A 74 -20.92 5.66 -3.08
C THR A 74 -22.19 5.80 -2.27
#